data_AF-A0AAE2D860-F1
#
_entry.id   AF-A0AAE2D860-F1
#
_cell.length_a   1.000
_cell.length_b   1.000
_cell.length_c   1.000
_cell.angle_alpha   90.00
_cell.angle_beta   90.00
_cell.angle_gamma   90.00
#
_symmetry.space_group_name_H-M   'P 1'
#
loop_
_entity.id
_entity.type
_entity.pdbx_description
1 polymer ?
#
loop_
_entity_poly.entity_id
_entity_poly.type
_entity_poly.pdbx_seq_one_letter_code
_entity_poly.pdbx_strand_id
1 'polypeptide(L)'
;MMSEGDERFIVYPGEAEMFIQSMEAVKYEDFGLKKWFSYHGYLNKLNMQAVASARTKSDEFVKEFLVTYQKMPVLVYDLIMVELWKQNTFKILFNSKEEPSSAFPLYTIMYHELLLANLLETVTYHSDAVESFGDSVTDLCDWCYRALCHLVTQSGSEEEKSVYFELKTKVSESSNLEDLDRQYKVIEYEKGIKAITIVRHLLENCLNSDTGLPYSIGRRLLYKHDIPLVLCQLLEQTPWIIIGYNGSNKKRCRYIWHENGSWIQDDKSSCIIHKPEAQLWLCLFQILLANSSSLKYDFSVGHRRTALLKLRPLLTEIKLDVLPVLTELRRFLEYLSFNESYGKTDDKINMCLIEVMPEIYESIVSKYKNKWKKLSMLYREQTESHQGKEATRKAAIQWTETFSEEHLSQLFSSKLGDSCDNDHLYPAPRCPTCGEVASKRCSRCRQEWYCGRECQVKHWPRHKKACDLLTEAVSTEKSAK
;
A
#
# COMPACT_ATOMS: atom_id res chain seq x y z
N MET A 1 -40.26 -0.71 -14.44
CA MET A 1 -39.11 -1.61 -14.63
C MET A 1 -37.89 -0.74 -14.79
N MET A 2 -37.26 -0.42 -13.67
CA MET A 2 -35.97 0.26 -13.65
C MET A 2 -34.93 -0.77 -14.08
N SER A 3 -34.15 -0.45 -15.11
CA SER A 3 -33.02 -1.28 -15.54
C SER A 3 -32.03 -1.39 -14.38
N GLU A 4 -31.82 -2.61 -13.89
CA GLU A 4 -30.71 -2.98 -13.01
C GLU A 4 -29.40 -2.44 -13.64
N GLY A 5 -28.70 -1.59 -12.89
CA GLY A 5 -27.35 -1.20 -13.27
C GLY A 5 -26.47 -2.44 -13.20
N ASP A 6 -25.79 -2.78 -14.28
CA ASP A 6 -24.82 -3.87 -14.35
C ASP A 6 -23.75 -3.67 -13.25
N GLU A 7 -23.89 -4.36 -12.12
CA GLU A 7 -22.85 -4.39 -11.07
C GLU A 7 -21.63 -5.10 -11.66
N ARG A 8 -20.61 -4.32 -12.02
CA ARG A 8 -19.37 -4.87 -12.59
C ARG A 8 -18.50 -5.43 -11.48
N PHE A 9 -18.52 -6.75 -11.34
CA PHE A 9 -17.63 -7.48 -10.45
C PHE A 9 -16.27 -7.77 -11.11
N ILE A 10 -15.18 -7.53 -10.37
CA ILE A 10 -13.82 -7.99 -10.70
C ILE A 10 -13.71 -9.49 -10.42
N VAL A 11 -14.34 -9.92 -9.33
CA VAL A 11 -14.49 -11.32 -8.93
C VAL A 11 -15.94 -11.49 -8.51
N TYR A 12 -16.62 -12.50 -9.05
CA TYR A 12 -17.99 -12.78 -8.65
C TYR A 12 -18.05 -13.22 -7.18
N PRO A 13 -19.09 -12.87 -6.41
CA PRO A 13 -19.19 -13.20 -4.99
C PRO A 13 -18.96 -14.70 -4.70
N GLY A 14 -19.55 -15.61 -5.47
CA GLY A 14 -19.34 -17.06 -5.27
C GLY A 14 -17.91 -17.53 -5.57
N GLU A 15 -17.21 -16.91 -6.52
CA GLU A 15 -15.79 -17.19 -6.80
C GLU A 15 -14.91 -16.68 -5.65
N ALA A 16 -15.20 -15.48 -5.15
CA ALA A 16 -14.51 -14.89 -4.02
C ALA A 16 -14.70 -15.72 -2.74
N GLU A 17 -15.94 -16.15 -2.47
CA GLU A 17 -16.28 -16.98 -1.31
C GLU A 17 -15.50 -18.29 -1.30
N MET A 18 -15.55 -19.04 -2.40
CA MET A 18 -14.85 -20.31 -2.55
C MET A 18 -13.34 -20.14 -2.38
N PHE A 19 -12.75 -19.09 -2.96
CA PHE A 19 -11.34 -18.81 -2.81
C PHE A 19 -10.99 -18.49 -1.35
N ILE A 20 -11.71 -17.55 -0.73
CA ILE A 20 -11.48 -17.10 0.66
C ILE A 20 -11.60 -18.29 1.62
N GLN A 21 -12.64 -19.11 1.48
CA GLN A 21 -12.83 -20.30 2.30
C GLN A 21 -11.62 -21.25 2.20
N SER A 22 -11.08 -21.44 0.99
CA SER A 22 -9.93 -22.32 0.72
C SER A 22 -8.56 -21.73 1.07
N MET A 23 -8.48 -20.47 1.52
CA MET A 23 -7.19 -19.83 1.85
C MET A 23 -6.49 -20.57 2.99
N GLU A 24 -5.23 -20.89 2.77
CA GLU A 24 -4.33 -21.54 3.72
C GLU A 24 -2.98 -20.82 3.73
N ALA A 25 -2.28 -20.90 4.86
CA ALA A 25 -0.94 -20.35 5.04
C ALA A 25 0.03 -20.87 3.97
N VAL A 26 0.59 -19.96 3.18
CA VAL A 26 1.51 -20.33 2.10
C VAL A 26 2.87 -20.76 2.66
N LYS A 27 3.49 -21.74 2.01
CA LYS A 27 4.83 -22.26 2.38
C LYS A 27 5.90 -21.66 1.47
N TYR A 28 7.10 -21.43 1.99
CA TYR A 28 8.21 -20.93 1.16
C TYR A 28 8.58 -21.88 0.03
N GLU A 29 8.35 -23.17 0.19
CA GLU A 29 8.59 -24.19 -0.83
C GLU A 29 7.66 -24.06 -2.05
N ASP A 30 6.53 -23.36 -1.90
CA ASP A 30 5.58 -23.10 -2.99
C ASP A 30 5.96 -21.85 -3.81
N PHE A 31 6.89 -21.01 -3.33
CA PHE A 31 7.26 -19.75 -3.98
C PHE A 31 7.87 -19.98 -5.37
N GLY A 32 7.42 -19.21 -6.36
CA GLY A 32 7.86 -19.37 -7.75
C GLY A 32 7.21 -20.54 -8.49
N LEU A 33 6.34 -21.33 -7.84
CA LEU A 33 5.55 -22.37 -8.50
C LEU A 33 4.19 -21.84 -8.97
N LYS A 34 3.56 -22.57 -9.91
CA LYS A 34 2.23 -22.24 -10.45
C LYS A 34 1.18 -22.02 -9.37
N LYS A 35 1.17 -22.87 -8.33
CA LYS A 35 0.23 -22.78 -7.20
C LYS A 35 0.31 -21.42 -6.52
N TRP A 36 1.52 -20.95 -6.24
CA TRP A 36 1.74 -19.65 -5.60
C TRP A 36 1.35 -18.49 -6.51
N PHE A 37 1.73 -18.52 -7.79
CA PHE A 37 1.32 -17.48 -8.75
C PHE A 37 -0.21 -17.38 -8.88
N SER A 38 -0.90 -18.53 -8.88
CA SER A 38 -2.37 -18.55 -8.88
C SER A 38 -2.92 -17.93 -7.60
N TYR A 39 -2.43 -18.32 -6.42
CA TYR A 39 -2.84 -17.74 -5.14
C TYR A 39 -2.65 -16.21 -5.10
N HIS A 40 -1.46 -15.74 -5.47
CA HIS A 40 -1.13 -14.32 -5.57
C HIS A 40 -2.07 -13.57 -6.53
N GLY A 41 -2.33 -14.15 -7.71
CA GLY A 41 -3.22 -13.56 -8.71
C GLY A 41 -4.67 -13.43 -8.24
N TYR A 42 -5.21 -14.45 -7.56
CA TYR A 42 -6.57 -14.38 -6.99
C TYR A 42 -6.66 -13.38 -5.84
N LEU A 43 -5.68 -13.35 -4.94
CA LEU A 43 -5.64 -12.38 -3.85
C LEU A 43 -5.56 -10.94 -4.39
N ASN A 44 -4.84 -10.73 -5.50
CA ASN A 44 -4.79 -9.44 -6.16
C ASN A 44 -6.17 -9.00 -6.68
N LYS A 45 -6.94 -9.91 -7.29
CA LYS A 45 -8.31 -9.60 -7.71
C LYS A 45 -9.23 -9.30 -6.53
N LEU A 46 -9.12 -10.03 -5.42
CA LEU A 46 -9.88 -9.73 -4.20
C LEU A 46 -9.55 -8.35 -3.65
N ASN A 47 -8.29 -7.96 -3.62
CA ASN A 47 -7.88 -6.63 -3.22
C ASN A 47 -8.47 -5.55 -4.13
N MET A 48 -8.40 -5.74 -5.46
CA MET A 48 -9.01 -4.80 -6.39
C MET A 48 -10.52 -4.69 -6.16
N GLN A 49 -11.21 -5.82 -5.92
CA GLN A 49 -12.64 -5.84 -5.63
C GLN A 49 -12.97 -5.12 -4.32
N ALA A 50 -12.22 -5.37 -3.25
CA ALA A 50 -12.42 -4.71 -1.96
C ALA A 50 -12.28 -3.18 -2.07
N VAL A 51 -11.24 -2.72 -2.76
CA VAL A 51 -11.03 -1.27 -3.01
C VAL A 51 -12.16 -0.69 -3.86
N ALA A 52 -12.61 -1.40 -4.90
CA ALA A 52 -13.72 -0.97 -5.74
C ALA A 52 -15.04 -0.87 -4.96
N SER A 53 -15.35 -1.88 -4.13
CA SER A 53 -16.54 -1.87 -3.28
C SER A 53 -16.53 -0.70 -2.30
N ALA A 54 -15.42 -0.48 -1.59
CA ALA A 54 -15.28 0.63 -0.64
C ALA A 54 -15.43 2.01 -1.33
N ARG A 55 -14.85 2.18 -2.52
CA ARG A 55 -14.94 3.45 -3.27
C ARG A 55 -16.34 3.74 -3.80
N THR A 56 -17.02 2.70 -4.28
CA THR A 56 -18.39 2.81 -4.81
C THR A 56 -19.45 2.76 -3.72
N LYS A 57 -19.06 2.48 -2.47
CA LYS A 57 -19.96 2.25 -1.33
C LYS A 57 -20.98 1.16 -1.63
N SER A 58 -20.56 0.14 -2.39
CA SER A 58 -21.37 -1.03 -2.69
C SER A 58 -21.17 -2.12 -1.63
N ASP A 59 -21.77 -3.29 -1.84
CA ASP A 59 -21.60 -4.43 -0.94
C ASP A 59 -20.13 -4.87 -0.83
N GLU A 60 -19.65 -4.98 0.41
CA GLU A 60 -18.27 -5.29 0.76
C GLU A 60 -18.08 -6.78 1.08
N PHE A 61 -18.61 -7.65 0.22
CA PHE A 61 -18.62 -9.10 0.42
C PHE A 61 -17.23 -9.71 0.65
N VAL A 62 -16.16 -9.12 0.10
CA VAL A 62 -14.77 -9.60 0.35
C VAL A 62 -14.44 -9.49 1.84
N LYS A 63 -14.78 -8.37 2.49
CA LYS A 63 -14.61 -8.19 3.93
C LYS A 63 -15.47 -9.18 4.70
N GLU A 64 -16.74 -9.31 4.33
CA GLU A 64 -17.68 -10.22 4.99
C GLU A 64 -17.21 -11.67 4.96
N PHE A 65 -16.72 -12.15 3.82
CA PHE A 65 -16.18 -13.51 3.70
C PHE A 65 -14.89 -13.69 4.50
N LEU A 66 -13.99 -12.70 4.52
CA LEU A 66 -12.77 -12.78 5.33
C LEU A 66 -13.08 -12.91 6.83
N VAL A 67 -14.09 -12.18 7.31
CA VAL A 67 -14.57 -12.26 8.71
C VAL A 67 -15.28 -13.58 8.97
N THR A 68 -16.25 -13.94 8.11
CA THR A 68 -17.06 -15.16 8.25
C THR A 68 -16.19 -16.42 8.29
N TYR A 69 -15.18 -16.51 7.41
CA TYR A 69 -14.28 -17.66 7.33
C TYR A 69 -13.00 -17.52 8.17
N GLN A 70 -12.91 -16.48 9.03
CA GLN A 70 -11.79 -16.25 9.96
C GLN A 70 -10.42 -16.26 9.26
N LYS A 71 -10.31 -15.54 8.14
CA LYS A 71 -9.10 -15.53 7.30
C LYS A 71 -8.16 -14.35 7.57
N MET A 72 -8.52 -13.45 8.48
CA MET A 72 -7.62 -12.36 8.89
C MET A 72 -6.25 -12.86 9.42
N PRO A 73 -6.18 -13.90 10.27
CA PRO A 73 -4.88 -14.45 10.70
C PRO A 73 -4.05 -15.02 9.56
N VAL A 74 -4.68 -15.55 8.50
CA VAL A 74 -3.98 -16.05 7.32
C VAL A 74 -3.33 -14.91 6.54
N LEU A 75 -4.03 -13.79 6.37
CA LEU A 75 -3.48 -12.59 5.73
C LEU A 75 -2.27 -12.04 6.51
N VAL A 76 -2.37 -11.97 7.84
CA VAL A 76 -1.24 -11.55 8.69
C VAL A 76 -0.09 -12.55 8.61
N TYR A 77 -0.38 -13.85 8.62
CA TYR A 77 0.66 -14.87 8.44
C TYR A 77 1.42 -14.66 7.13
N ASP A 78 0.71 -14.51 6.01
CA ASP A 78 1.34 -14.30 4.71
C ASP A 78 2.15 -12.98 4.68
N LEU A 79 1.66 -11.93 5.35
CA LEU A 79 2.34 -10.63 5.44
C LEU A 79 3.70 -10.75 6.15
N ILE A 80 3.72 -11.36 7.34
CA ILE A 80 4.94 -11.59 8.12
C ILE A 80 5.87 -12.57 7.42
N MET A 81 5.31 -13.58 6.76
CA MET A 81 6.04 -14.58 6.01
C MET A 81 6.82 -13.94 4.85
N VAL A 82 6.21 -13.04 4.08
CA VAL A 82 6.90 -12.29 3.02
C VAL A 82 7.92 -11.32 3.59
N GLU A 83 7.61 -10.59 4.68
CA GLU A 83 8.55 -9.69 5.35
C GLU A 83 9.85 -10.44 5.72
N LEU A 84 9.71 -11.58 6.42
CA LEU A 84 10.83 -12.42 6.82
C LEU A 84 11.59 -13.02 5.64
N TRP A 85 10.89 -13.40 4.57
CA TRP A 85 11.52 -13.92 3.36
C TRP A 85 12.38 -12.86 2.69
N LYS A 86 11.89 -11.62 2.59
CA LYS A 86 12.69 -10.51 2.04
C LYS A 86 13.91 -10.22 2.91
N GLN A 87 13.75 -10.21 4.23
CA GLN A 87 14.85 -9.94 5.15
C GLN A 87 15.95 -11.00 5.12
N ASN A 88 15.61 -12.28 4.90
CA ASN A 88 16.55 -13.38 5.04
C ASN A 88 16.92 -14.05 3.71
N THR A 89 15.96 -14.33 2.83
CA THR A 89 16.18 -15.08 1.59
C THR A 89 16.48 -14.15 0.42
N PHE A 90 15.69 -13.10 0.21
CA PHE A 90 15.92 -12.12 -0.86
C PHE A 90 17.29 -11.45 -0.71
N LYS A 91 17.68 -11.03 0.50
CA LYS A 91 19.01 -10.46 0.74
C LYS A 91 20.15 -11.40 0.31
N ILE A 92 20.02 -12.71 0.54
CA ILE A 92 21.04 -13.68 0.09
C ILE A 92 21.08 -13.74 -1.43
N LEU A 93 19.91 -13.82 -2.09
CA LEU A 93 19.81 -13.84 -3.55
C LEU A 93 20.39 -12.57 -4.17
N PHE A 94 20.02 -11.40 -3.64
CA PHE A 94 20.47 -10.10 -4.12
C PHE A 94 21.99 -9.91 -3.92
N ASN A 95 22.52 -10.30 -2.76
CA ASN A 95 23.95 -10.19 -2.46
C ASN A 95 24.83 -11.13 -3.30
N SER A 96 24.26 -12.18 -3.90
CA SER A 96 25.01 -13.03 -4.83
C SER A 96 25.40 -12.30 -6.13
N LYS A 97 24.75 -11.16 -6.45
CA LYS A 97 24.94 -10.38 -7.68
C LYS A 97 24.81 -11.19 -8.97
N GLU A 98 24.14 -12.34 -8.90
CA GLU A 98 23.80 -13.14 -10.08
C GLU A 98 22.55 -12.59 -10.73
N GLU A 99 22.62 -12.37 -12.05
CA GLU A 99 21.51 -11.83 -12.83
C GLU A 99 20.41 -12.89 -13.02
N PRO A 100 19.17 -12.66 -12.54
CA PRO A 100 18.09 -13.61 -12.74
C PRO A 100 17.59 -13.57 -14.19
N SER A 101 17.07 -14.70 -14.69
CA SER A 101 16.50 -14.76 -16.05
C SER A 101 15.28 -13.84 -16.24
N SER A 102 14.54 -13.60 -15.17
CA SER A 102 13.42 -12.65 -15.12
C SER A 102 13.33 -12.02 -13.74
N ALA A 103 13.05 -10.71 -13.68
CA ALA A 103 12.73 -10.03 -12.43
C ALA A 103 11.35 -10.42 -11.87
N PHE A 104 10.43 -10.89 -12.71
CA PHE A 104 9.01 -11.06 -12.36
C PHE A 104 8.76 -12.00 -11.15
N PRO A 105 9.40 -13.18 -11.02
CA PRO A 105 9.17 -14.05 -9.86
C PRO A 105 9.53 -13.38 -8.53
N LEU A 106 10.68 -12.70 -8.48
CA LEU A 106 11.12 -12.00 -7.27
C LEU A 106 10.25 -10.77 -7.00
N TYR A 107 9.93 -10.01 -8.04
CA TYR A 107 9.03 -8.86 -7.95
C TYR A 107 7.67 -9.23 -7.37
N THR A 108 7.05 -10.30 -7.87
CA THR A 108 5.71 -10.73 -7.41
C THR A 108 5.70 -11.12 -5.93
N ILE A 109 6.78 -11.71 -5.41
CA ILE A 109 6.90 -11.99 -3.96
C ILE A 109 6.97 -10.68 -3.18
N MET A 110 7.79 -9.73 -3.63
CA MET A 110 7.90 -8.43 -2.96
C MET A 110 6.58 -7.66 -2.99
N TYR A 111 5.91 -7.67 -4.15
CA TYR A 111 4.63 -7.00 -4.37
C TYR A 111 3.52 -7.64 -3.53
N HIS A 112 3.60 -8.93 -3.25
CA HIS A 112 2.61 -9.62 -2.41
C HIS A 112 2.48 -8.99 -1.01
N GLU A 113 3.56 -8.49 -0.42
CA GLU A 113 3.48 -7.78 0.87
C GLU A 113 2.70 -6.47 0.76
N LEU A 114 2.92 -5.70 -0.31
CA LEU A 114 2.19 -4.45 -0.55
C LEU A 114 0.71 -4.73 -0.84
N LEU A 115 0.42 -5.78 -1.61
CA LEU A 115 -0.93 -6.26 -1.87
C LEU A 115 -1.66 -6.60 -0.57
N LEU A 116 -1.03 -7.37 0.31
CA LEU A 116 -1.58 -7.73 1.62
C LEU A 116 -1.81 -6.48 2.49
N ALA A 117 -0.85 -5.55 2.53
CA ALA A 117 -0.98 -4.29 3.25
C ALA A 117 -2.15 -3.44 2.72
N ASN A 118 -2.38 -3.41 1.41
CA ASN A 118 -3.49 -2.65 0.81
C ASN A 118 -4.86 -3.30 1.10
N LEU A 119 -4.94 -4.63 1.06
CA LEU A 119 -6.16 -5.34 1.44
C LEU A 119 -6.46 -5.13 2.93
N LEU A 120 -5.45 -5.26 3.78
CA LEU A 120 -5.56 -5.01 5.22
C LEU A 120 -5.95 -3.56 5.51
N GLU A 121 -5.35 -2.57 4.84
CA GLU A 121 -5.77 -1.16 4.95
C GLU A 121 -7.26 -0.99 4.66
N THR A 122 -7.76 -1.66 3.62
CA THR A 122 -9.17 -1.56 3.21
C THR A 122 -10.10 -2.19 4.25
N VAL A 123 -9.84 -3.44 4.66
CA VAL A 123 -10.75 -4.19 5.53
C VAL A 123 -10.67 -3.75 7.00
N THR A 124 -9.52 -3.28 7.47
CA THR A 124 -9.34 -2.82 8.87
C THR A 124 -10.14 -1.57 9.20
N TYR A 125 -10.71 -0.88 8.20
CA TYR A 125 -11.63 0.22 8.43
C TYR A 125 -12.84 -0.20 9.28
N HIS A 126 -13.26 -1.46 9.19
CA HIS A 126 -14.41 -1.98 9.93
C HIS A 126 -14.00 -2.63 11.24
N SER A 127 -14.73 -2.37 12.31
CA SER A 127 -14.40 -2.87 13.66
C SER A 127 -14.55 -4.39 13.77
N ASP A 128 -15.56 -4.98 13.14
CA ASP A 128 -15.79 -6.44 13.07
C ASP A 128 -14.62 -7.17 12.40
N ALA A 129 -14.06 -6.59 11.34
CA ALA A 129 -12.85 -7.08 10.69
C ALA A 129 -11.66 -7.07 11.65
N VAL A 130 -11.49 -5.99 12.42
CA VAL A 130 -10.41 -5.86 13.39
C VAL A 130 -10.55 -6.85 14.56
N GLU A 131 -11.76 -7.13 15.00
CA GLU A 131 -12.01 -8.12 16.06
C GLU A 131 -11.69 -9.55 15.61
N SER A 132 -11.81 -9.85 14.31
CA SER A 132 -11.53 -11.17 13.75
C SER A 132 -10.04 -11.53 13.60
N PHE A 133 -9.10 -10.62 13.91
CA PHE A 133 -7.66 -10.94 13.89
C PHE A 133 -7.24 -11.91 15.00
N GLY A 134 -7.96 -11.98 16.12
CA GLY A 134 -7.51 -12.73 17.29
C GLY A 134 -6.09 -12.34 17.71
N ASP A 135 -5.25 -13.32 18.07
CA ASP A 135 -3.88 -13.06 18.55
C ASP A 135 -2.93 -12.51 17.47
N SER A 136 -3.24 -12.74 16.19
CA SER A 136 -2.42 -12.29 15.05
C SER A 136 -2.32 -10.76 14.92
N VAL A 137 -3.24 -10.01 15.54
CA VAL A 137 -3.17 -8.54 15.57
C VAL A 137 -1.88 -8.03 16.21
N THR A 138 -1.27 -8.81 17.11
CA THR A 138 0.03 -8.50 17.73
C THR A 138 1.14 -8.42 16.69
N ASP A 139 1.18 -9.39 15.78
CA ASP A 139 2.13 -9.43 14.67
C ASP A 139 1.86 -8.29 13.66
N LEU A 140 0.59 -7.96 13.40
CA LEU A 140 0.24 -6.83 12.54
C LEU A 140 0.73 -5.49 13.11
N CYS A 141 0.56 -5.26 14.42
CA CYS A 141 1.06 -4.06 15.10
C CYS A 141 2.59 -3.93 14.96
N ASP A 142 3.30 -5.04 15.11
CA ASP A 142 4.74 -5.13 14.97
C ASP A 142 5.21 -4.85 13.55
N TRP A 143 4.52 -5.40 12.55
CA TRP A 143 4.77 -5.13 11.14
C TRP A 143 4.54 -3.65 10.82
N CYS A 144 3.43 -3.07 11.29
CA CYS A 144 3.11 -1.65 11.09
C CYS A 144 4.20 -0.75 11.68
N TYR A 145 4.65 -1.02 12.90
CA TYR A 145 5.73 -0.27 13.53
C TYR A 145 7.01 -0.30 12.69
N ARG A 146 7.46 -1.49 12.24
CA ARG A 146 8.64 -1.62 11.39
C ARG A 146 8.49 -0.88 10.05
N ALA A 147 7.31 -0.97 9.42
CA ALA A 147 7.01 -0.27 8.17
C ALA A 147 7.05 1.26 8.34
N LEU A 148 6.48 1.78 9.44
CA LEU A 148 6.52 3.21 9.75
C LEU A 148 7.95 3.70 10.07
N CYS A 149 8.73 2.94 10.85
CA CYS A 149 10.13 3.26 11.10
C CYS A 149 10.96 3.29 9.81
N HIS A 150 10.70 2.36 8.88
CA HIS A 150 11.33 2.39 7.57
C HIS A 150 10.96 3.68 6.82
N LEU A 151 9.68 4.05 6.77
CA LEU A 151 9.22 5.28 6.13
C LEU A 151 9.88 6.53 6.73
N VAL A 152 9.97 6.63 8.06
CA VAL A 152 10.66 7.72 8.76
C VAL A 152 12.13 7.80 8.37
N THR A 153 12.80 6.64 8.27
CA THR A 153 14.22 6.56 7.92
C THR A 153 14.46 7.00 6.47
N GLN A 154 13.53 6.72 5.57
CA GLN A 154 13.63 7.06 4.15
C GLN A 154 13.15 8.47 3.79
N SER A 155 12.67 9.22 4.78
CA SER A 155 12.07 10.54 4.60
C SER A 155 12.77 11.61 5.44
N GLY A 156 14.04 11.39 5.78
CA GLY A 156 14.84 12.29 6.61
C GLY A 156 15.15 13.62 5.93
N SER A 157 15.36 13.61 4.61
CA SER A 157 15.63 14.82 3.82
C SER A 157 14.83 14.90 2.52
N GLU A 158 14.79 16.08 1.89
CA GLU A 158 14.15 16.27 0.58
C GLU A 158 14.89 15.50 -0.53
N GLU A 159 16.20 15.32 -0.41
CA GLU A 159 17.00 14.53 -1.35
C GLU A 159 16.61 13.06 -1.29
N GLU A 160 16.46 12.49 -0.09
CA GLU A 160 16.01 11.11 0.09
C GLU A 160 14.63 10.89 -0.51
N LYS A 161 13.68 11.79 -0.21
CA LYS A 161 12.34 11.75 -0.81
C LYS A 161 12.38 11.83 -2.33
N SER A 162 13.21 12.73 -2.89
CA SER A 162 13.36 12.90 -4.34
C SER A 162 13.85 11.63 -5.04
N VAL A 163 14.71 10.83 -4.40
CA VAL A 163 15.15 9.54 -4.92
C VAL A 163 13.95 8.61 -5.16
N TYR A 164 13.03 8.50 -4.20
CA TYR A 164 11.84 7.65 -4.32
C TYR A 164 10.90 8.11 -5.43
N PHE A 165 10.71 9.42 -5.57
CA PHE A 165 9.94 9.98 -6.67
C PHE A 165 10.51 9.56 -8.03
N GLU A 166 11.84 9.64 -8.20
CA GLU A 166 12.49 9.24 -9.44
C GLU A 166 12.40 7.74 -9.69
N LEU A 167 12.66 6.91 -8.67
CA LEU A 167 12.58 5.45 -8.75
C LEU A 167 11.17 4.97 -9.13
N LYS A 168 10.13 5.67 -8.68
CA LYS A 168 8.75 5.33 -9.02
C LYS A 168 8.31 5.81 -10.40
N THR A 169 8.81 6.98 -10.84
CA THR A 169 8.33 7.63 -12.06
C THR A 169 9.11 7.18 -13.31
N LYS A 170 10.37 6.79 -13.16
CA LYS A 170 11.22 6.36 -14.29
C LYS A 170 11.18 4.84 -14.43
N VAL A 171 10.67 4.36 -15.56
CA VAL A 171 10.87 2.97 -15.98
C VAL A 171 12.32 2.85 -16.43
N SER A 172 13.11 2.06 -15.72
CA SER A 172 14.53 1.88 -16.04
C SER A 172 14.68 0.86 -17.16
N GLU A 173 15.41 1.19 -18.23
CA GLU A 173 15.89 0.23 -19.25
C GLU A 173 17.15 -0.50 -18.74
N SER A 174 17.16 -0.89 -17.46
CA SER A 174 18.32 -1.47 -16.76
C SER A 174 18.26 -2.99 -16.65
N SER A 175 19.31 -3.58 -16.07
CA SER A 175 19.34 -5.00 -15.70
C SER A 175 18.17 -5.39 -14.79
N ASN A 176 17.80 -6.68 -14.78
CA ASN A 176 16.79 -7.23 -13.88
C ASN A 176 17.18 -7.00 -12.41
N LEU A 177 18.47 -7.06 -12.08
CA LEU A 177 18.93 -6.84 -10.71
C LEU A 177 18.73 -5.38 -10.26
N GLU A 178 19.01 -4.40 -11.12
CA GLU A 178 18.75 -2.99 -10.85
C GLU A 178 17.24 -2.68 -10.80
N ASP A 179 16.45 -3.32 -11.66
CA ASP A 179 14.99 -3.24 -11.61
C ASP A 179 14.46 -3.76 -10.27
N LEU A 180 14.96 -4.90 -9.78
CA LEU A 180 14.57 -5.47 -8.50
C LEU A 180 14.92 -4.57 -7.30
N ASP A 181 16.09 -3.94 -7.30
CA ASP A 181 16.46 -2.98 -6.23
C ASP A 181 15.52 -1.76 -6.24
N ARG A 182 15.22 -1.23 -7.43
CA ARG A 182 14.25 -0.14 -7.59
C ARG A 182 12.88 -0.55 -7.05
N GLN A 183 12.36 -1.69 -7.48
CA GLN A 183 11.05 -2.18 -7.06
C GLN A 183 11.00 -2.44 -5.55
N TYR A 184 12.05 -3.03 -4.97
CA TYR A 184 12.17 -3.24 -3.53
C TYR A 184 12.02 -1.92 -2.76
N LYS A 185 12.78 -0.89 -3.14
CA LYS A 185 12.73 0.43 -2.50
C LYS A 185 11.36 1.10 -2.62
N VAL A 186 10.75 1.05 -3.81
CA VAL A 186 9.41 1.62 -4.04
C VAL A 186 8.36 0.91 -3.18
N ILE A 187 8.38 -0.43 -3.15
CA ILE A 187 7.45 -1.25 -2.35
C ILE A 187 7.60 -0.97 -0.85
N GLU A 188 8.83 -0.85 -0.35
CA GLU A 188 9.09 -0.56 1.08
C GLU A 188 8.58 0.84 1.48
N TYR A 189 8.67 1.82 0.59
CA TYR A 189 8.11 3.15 0.82
C TYR A 189 6.57 3.11 0.85
N GLU A 190 5.97 2.42 -0.13
CA GLU A 190 4.52 2.32 -0.28
C GLU A 190 3.84 1.63 0.89
N LYS A 191 4.38 0.51 1.34
CA LYS A 191 3.80 -0.20 2.49
C LYS A 191 3.86 0.64 3.77
N GLY A 192 4.86 1.52 3.89
CA GLY A 192 4.95 2.48 4.99
C GLY A 192 3.78 3.46 4.99
N ILE A 193 3.38 3.96 3.81
CA ILE A 193 2.19 4.81 3.67
C ILE A 193 0.92 4.05 4.05
N LYS A 194 0.79 2.79 3.63
CA LYS A 194 -0.35 1.91 3.99
C LYS A 194 -0.43 1.65 5.50
N ALA A 195 0.73 1.47 6.15
CA ALA A 195 0.81 1.24 7.59
C ALA A 195 0.25 2.41 8.42
N ILE A 196 0.28 3.66 7.91
CA ILE A 196 -0.30 4.83 8.59
C ILE A 196 -1.79 4.60 8.86
N THR A 197 -2.53 4.21 7.81
CA THR A 197 -3.98 3.99 7.87
C THR A 197 -4.31 2.78 8.75
N ILE A 198 -3.55 1.68 8.61
CA ILE A 198 -3.75 0.48 9.44
C ILE A 198 -3.56 0.82 10.93
N VAL A 199 -2.50 1.57 11.28
CA VAL A 199 -2.28 1.99 12.67
C VAL A 199 -3.40 2.87 13.20
N ARG A 200 -3.97 3.76 12.37
CA ARG A 200 -5.16 4.53 12.76
C ARG A 200 -6.31 3.62 13.12
N HIS A 201 -6.64 2.66 12.26
CA HIS A 201 -7.74 1.72 12.50
C HIS A 201 -7.52 0.89 13.76
N LEU A 202 -6.29 0.42 13.99
CA LEU A 202 -5.94 -0.32 15.21
C LEU A 202 -6.07 0.55 16.47
N LEU A 203 -5.58 1.79 16.44
CA LEU A 203 -5.69 2.73 17.57
C LEU A 203 -7.14 3.09 17.88
N GLU A 204 -7.96 3.31 16.86
CA GLU A 204 -9.39 3.57 17.00
C GLU A 204 -10.09 2.39 17.71
N ASN A 205 -9.75 1.16 17.33
CA ASN A 205 -10.33 -0.05 17.90
C ASN A 205 -9.72 -0.50 19.25
N CYS A 206 -8.63 0.11 19.73
CA CYS A 206 -8.06 -0.22 21.05
C CYS A 206 -8.20 0.90 22.09
N LEU A 207 -8.53 2.13 21.67
CA LEU A 207 -8.66 3.30 22.55
C LEU A 207 -10.11 3.73 22.79
N ASN A 208 -11.07 3.08 22.14
CA ASN A 208 -12.49 3.23 22.41
C ASN A 208 -12.94 2.20 23.46
N SER A 209 -13.90 2.57 24.32
CA SER A 209 -14.44 1.69 25.36
C SER A 209 -15.27 0.53 24.82
N ASP A 210 -15.81 0.71 23.62
CA ASP A 210 -16.86 -0.14 23.05
C ASP A 210 -16.32 -1.16 22.03
N THR A 211 -15.00 -1.24 21.86
CA THR A 211 -14.34 -2.02 20.80
C THR A 211 -13.65 -3.28 21.32
N GLY A 212 -13.68 -4.35 20.54
CA GLY A 212 -13.30 -5.70 20.98
C GLY A 212 -11.81 -6.05 21.03
N LEU A 213 -10.88 -5.13 20.77
CA LEU A 213 -9.45 -5.46 20.85
C LEU A 213 -8.93 -5.52 22.30
N PRO A 214 -8.03 -6.47 22.64
CA PRO A 214 -7.41 -6.53 23.95
C PRO A 214 -6.59 -5.28 24.30
N TYR A 215 -6.64 -4.84 25.56
CA TYR A 215 -5.83 -3.71 26.07
C TYR A 215 -4.32 -3.86 25.84
N SER A 216 -3.83 -5.09 25.74
CA SER A 216 -2.41 -5.37 25.45
C SER A 216 -1.96 -4.79 24.11
N ILE A 217 -2.87 -4.66 23.14
CA ILE A 217 -2.58 -4.10 21.81
C ILE A 217 -2.36 -2.59 21.89
N GLY A 218 -3.26 -1.85 22.54
CA GLY A 218 -3.07 -0.43 22.79
C GLY A 218 -1.81 -0.16 23.62
N ARG A 219 -1.53 -1.00 24.63
CA ARG A 219 -0.28 -0.91 25.41
C ARG A 219 0.96 -1.08 24.52
N ARG A 220 0.92 -2.04 23.59
CA ARG A 220 2.02 -2.32 22.67
C ARG A 220 2.28 -1.15 21.72
N LEU A 221 1.23 -0.59 21.13
CA LEU A 221 1.33 0.57 20.23
C LEU A 221 1.83 1.83 20.97
N LEU A 222 1.30 2.11 22.16
CA LEU A 222 1.62 3.34 22.90
C LEU A 222 2.93 3.31 23.67
N TYR A 223 3.26 2.19 24.33
CA TYR A 223 4.41 2.14 25.26
C TYR A 223 5.59 1.34 24.73
N LYS A 224 5.37 0.22 24.05
CA LYS A 224 6.46 -0.61 23.52
C LYS A 224 7.05 0.00 22.25
N HIS A 225 6.17 0.39 21.32
CA HIS A 225 6.56 0.92 20.01
C HIS A 225 6.63 2.44 19.97
N ASP A 226 6.08 3.12 20.97
CA ASP A 226 6.01 4.58 21.03
C ASP A 226 5.51 5.19 19.72
N ILE A 227 4.40 4.62 19.20
CA ILE A 227 3.78 5.05 17.95
C ILE A 227 3.57 6.57 17.91
N PRO A 228 3.10 7.26 18.97
CA PRO A 228 2.92 8.71 18.93
C PRO A 228 4.18 9.47 18.53
N LEU A 229 5.37 9.03 18.97
CA LEU A 229 6.64 9.65 18.56
C LEU A 229 6.91 9.45 17.06
N VAL A 230 6.63 8.26 16.53
CA VAL A 230 6.74 7.95 15.10
C VAL A 230 5.77 8.82 14.28
N LEU A 231 4.53 9.01 14.75
CA LEU A 231 3.54 9.87 14.09
C LEU A 231 4.00 11.33 14.06
N CYS A 232 4.55 11.85 15.16
CA CYS A 232 5.11 13.21 15.21
C CYS A 232 6.22 13.39 14.14
N GLN A 233 7.13 12.43 14.05
CA GLN A 233 8.24 12.48 13.10
C GLN A 233 7.75 12.45 11.64
N LEU A 234 6.74 11.63 11.32
CA LEU A 234 6.13 11.59 9.98
C LEU A 234 5.42 12.89 9.61
N LEU A 235 4.75 13.55 10.56
CA LEU A 235 4.13 14.85 10.35
C LEU A 235 5.17 15.95 10.08
N GLU A 236 6.34 15.90 10.72
CA GLU A 236 7.45 16.81 10.44
C GLU A 236 8.06 16.57 9.05
N GLN A 237 8.25 15.30 8.66
CA GLN A 237 8.93 14.92 7.41
C GLN A 237 8.03 15.01 6.17
N THR A 238 6.71 14.82 6.33
CA THR A 238 5.71 14.81 5.25
C THR A 238 6.08 13.90 4.06
N PRO A 239 6.24 12.58 4.27
CA PRO A 239 6.65 11.65 3.21
C PRO A 239 5.71 11.59 2.00
N TRP A 240 4.46 12.03 2.13
CA TRP A 240 3.51 12.13 1.01
C TRP A 240 3.68 13.41 0.18
N ILE A 241 4.73 14.21 0.42
CA ILE A 241 5.00 15.47 -0.27
C ILE A 241 6.44 15.52 -0.74
N ILE A 242 6.65 15.76 -2.04
CA ILE A 242 7.97 15.81 -2.66
C ILE A 242 8.10 17.04 -3.54
N ILE A 243 9.28 17.66 -3.54
CA ILE A 243 9.63 18.75 -4.47
C ILE A 243 10.49 18.17 -5.59
N GLY A 244 9.92 18.03 -6.78
CA GLY A 244 10.60 17.52 -7.97
C GLY A 244 10.79 18.57 -9.07
N TYR A 245 11.41 18.18 -10.19
CA TYR A 245 11.56 19.01 -11.39
C TYR A 245 10.69 18.46 -12.52
N ASN A 246 9.87 19.30 -13.15
CA ASN A 246 9.13 18.90 -14.35
C ASN A 246 10.08 18.85 -15.55
N GLY A 247 10.15 17.69 -16.22
CA GLY A 247 11.08 17.41 -17.32
C GLY A 247 10.96 18.33 -18.54
N SER A 248 9.85 19.05 -18.67
CA SER A 248 9.60 19.98 -19.79
C SER A 248 10.18 21.39 -19.58
N ASN A 249 10.27 21.89 -18.34
CA ASN A 249 10.64 23.29 -18.06
C ASN A 249 11.68 23.48 -16.93
N LYS A 250 12.23 22.41 -16.33
CA LYS A 250 13.11 22.46 -15.14
C LYS A 250 12.56 23.32 -13.99
N LYS A 251 11.25 23.58 -13.97
CA LYS A 251 10.58 24.33 -12.91
C LYS A 251 10.40 23.38 -11.72
N ARG A 252 10.70 23.87 -10.51
CA ARG A 252 10.38 23.16 -9.27
C ARG A 252 8.87 23.03 -9.15
N CYS A 253 8.40 21.80 -9.08
CA CYS A 253 6.99 21.43 -8.93
C CYS A 253 6.86 20.57 -7.66
N ARG A 254 5.78 20.80 -6.92
CA ARG A 254 5.43 19.97 -5.77
C ARG A 254 4.58 18.80 -6.27
N TYR A 255 4.86 17.61 -5.76
CA TYR A 255 4.12 16.38 -6.03
C TYR A 255 3.57 15.86 -4.71
N ILE A 256 2.36 15.32 -4.77
CA ILE A 256 1.64 14.78 -3.63
C ILE A 256 1.28 13.32 -3.89
N TRP A 257 1.27 12.52 -2.82
CA TRP A 257 0.89 11.13 -2.90
C TRP A 257 -0.63 11.00 -3.05
N HIS A 258 -1.06 10.32 -4.10
CA HIS A 258 -2.46 10.02 -4.36
C HIS A 258 -2.84 8.60 -3.90
N GLU A 259 -4.11 8.37 -3.62
CA GLU A 259 -4.61 7.09 -3.09
C GLU A 259 -4.44 5.91 -4.03
N ASN A 260 -4.44 6.17 -5.34
CA ASN A 260 -4.14 5.15 -6.35
C ASN A 260 -2.66 4.71 -6.32
N GLY A 261 -1.86 5.21 -5.37
CA GLY A 261 -0.44 4.91 -5.27
C GLY A 261 0.34 5.54 -6.43
N SER A 262 0.07 6.78 -6.77
CA SER A 262 0.87 7.53 -7.75
C SER A 262 1.17 8.95 -7.27
N TRP A 263 2.23 9.53 -7.81
CA TRP A 263 2.59 10.92 -7.55
C TRP A 263 1.85 11.82 -8.53
N ILE A 264 1.03 12.74 -8.01
CA ILE A 264 0.33 13.75 -8.82
C ILE A 264 0.94 15.13 -8.57
N GLN A 265 0.98 15.97 -9.59
CA GLN A 265 1.47 17.34 -9.44
C GLN A 265 0.46 18.15 -8.62
N ASP A 266 0.95 18.89 -7.62
CA ASP A 266 0.13 19.74 -6.75
C ASP A 266 -0.27 21.02 -7.51
N ASP A 267 -1.43 20.94 -8.16
CA ASP A 267 -2.15 22.10 -8.65
C ASP A 267 -2.84 22.73 -7.43
N LYS A 268 -2.14 23.71 -6.82
CA LYS A 268 -2.39 24.53 -5.59
C LYS A 268 -3.85 24.78 -5.13
N SER A 269 -4.83 24.40 -5.92
CA SER A 269 -6.28 24.52 -5.74
C SER A 269 -6.98 23.28 -5.15
N SER A 270 -6.33 22.11 -4.99
CA SER A 270 -7.06 20.84 -4.85
C SER A 270 -7.19 20.23 -3.45
N CYS A 271 -6.23 20.35 -2.53
CA CYS A 271 -6.42 19.91 -1.14
C CYS A 271 -5.37 20.46 -0.16
N ILE A 272 -5.82 21.03 0.97
CA ILE A 272 -4.92 21.62 1.99
C ILE A 272 -4.34 20.55 2.93
N ILE A 273 -5.10 19.49 3.23
CA ILE A 273 -4.67 18.37 4.08
C ILE A 273 -4.73 17.08 3.27
N HIS A 274 -3.58 16.45 3.05
CA HIS A 274 -3.52 15.19 2.33
C HIS A 274 -4.00 14.03 3.21
N LYS A 275 -4.50 12.95 2.61
CA LYS A 275 -5.12 11.85 3.35
C LYS A 275 -4.19 11.20 4.38
N PRO A 276 -2.91 10.85 4.08
CA PRO A 276 -2.00 10.32 5.10
C PRO A 276 -1.77 11.30 6.25
N GLU A 277 -1.70 12.60 5.97
CA GLU A 277 -1.59 13.64 7.00
C GLU A 277 -2.82 13.67 7.91
N ALA A 278 -4.03 13.63 7.32
CA ALA A 278 -5.28 13.58 8.07
C ALA A 278 -5.32 12.35 8.99
N GLN A 279 -4.90 11.17 8.50
CA GLN A 279 -4.87 9.96 9.32
C GLN A 279 -3.95 10.12 10.55
N LEU A 280 -2.75 10.70 10.38
CA LEU A 280 -1.82 10.92 11.49
C LEU A 280 -2.37 11.92 12.53
N TRP A 281 -2.99 13.00 12.07
CA TRP A 281 -3.62 13.96 12.97
C TRP A 281 -4.78 13.34 13.75
N LEU A 282 -5.62 12.54 13.09
CA LEU A 282 -6.71 11.81 13.73
C LEU A 282 -6.19 10.76 14.74
N CYS A 283 -5.07 10.08 14.45
CA CYS A 283 -4.41 9.21 15.42
C CYS A 283 -4.00 9.98 16.68
N LEU A 284 -3.32 11.12 16.52
CA LEU A 284 -2.88 11.93 17.66
C LEU A 284 -4.07 12.49 18.46
N PHE A 285 -5.13 12.93 17.76
CA PHE A 285 -6.37 13.33 18.41
C PHE A 285 -6.99 12.19 19.21
N GLN A 286 -7.08 10.98 18.62
CA GLN A 286 -7.60 9.79 19.30
C GLN A 286 -6.78 9.46 20.54
N ILE A 287 -5.45 9.47 20.45
CA ILE A 287 -4.55 9.11 21.56
C ILE A 287 -4.64 10.11 22.71
N LEU A 288 -4.65 11.40 22.41
CA LEU A 288 -4.48 12.47 23.38
C LEU A 288 -5.80 12.99 23.96
N LEU A 289 -6.88 13.00 23.17
CA LEU A 289 -8.12 13.70 23.50
C LEU A 289 -9.35 12.80 23.53
N ALA A 290 -9.54 11.96 22.50
CA ALA A 290 -10.73 11.10 22.39
C ALA A 290 -10.57 9.70 23.02
N ASN A 291 -9.47 9.47 23.75
CA ASN A 291 -9.17 8.18 24.36
C ASN A 291 -10.06 7.91 25.59
N SER A 292 -11.06 7.05 25.41
CA SER A 292 -11.98 6.58 26.46
C SER A 292 -11.45 5.35 27.22
N SER A 293 -10.34 4.77 26.80
CA SER A 293 -9.68 3.67 27.50
C SER A 293 -8.93 4.12 28.76
N SER A 294 -8.55 3.14 29.59
CA SER A 294 -7.68 3.32 30.75
C SER A 294 -6.22 3.59 30.38
N LEU A 295 -5.83 3.33 29.13
CA LEU A 295 -4.46 3.54 28.64
C LEU A 295 -4.24 5.05 28.45
N LYS A 296 -3.23 5.62 29.09
CA LYS A 296 -2.87 7.04 28.92
C LYS A 296 -1.43 7.16 28.44
N TYR A 297 -1.24 7.86 27.32
CA TYR A 297 0.10 8.10 26.79
C TYR A 297 0.86 9.05 27.72
N ASP A 298 1.99 8.60 28.25
CA ASP A 298 2.82 9.40 29.13
C ASP A 298 3.73 10.34 28.33
N PHE A 299 3.34 11.61 28.28
CA PHE A 299 4.09 12.72 27.70
C PHE A 299 4.77 13.59 28.76
N SER A 300 4.87 13.14 30.02
CA SER A 300 5.70 13.82 31.04
C SER A 300 7.20 13.72 30.73
N VAL A 301 7.58 12.69 29.97
CA VAL A 301 8.94 12.47 29.50
C VAL A 301 9.35 13.57 28.50
N GLY A 302 10.47 14.25 28.79
CA GLY A 302 10.88 15.47 28.08
C GLY A 302 10.98 15.35 26.56
N HIS A 303 11.45 14.22 26.02
CA HIS A 303 11.56 14.03 24.57
C HIS A 303 10.19 13.86 23.88
N ARG A 304 9.26 13.11 24.48
CA ARG A 304 7.89 12.92 23.98
C ARG A 304 7.13 14.24 23.96
N ARG A 305 7.23 15.00 25.06
CA ARG A 305 6.68 16.35 25.17
C ARG A 305 7.22 17.27 24.09
N THR A 306 8.54 17.27 23.90
CA THR A 306 9.20 18.12 22.90
C THR A 306 8.72 17.79 21.49
N ALA A 307 8.61 16.49 21.14
CA ALA A 307 8.09 16.07 19.85
C ALA A 307 6.66 16.55 19.61
N LEU A 308 5.76 16.41 20.59
CA LEU A 308 4.39 16.93 20.49
C LEU A 308 4.34 18.45 20.30
N LEU A 309 5.17 19.19 21.04
CA LEU A 309 5.18 20.66 20.97
C LEU A 309 5.74 21.21 19.66
N LYS A 310 6.55 20.44 18.93
CA LYS A 310 7.01 20.79 17.56
C LYS A 310 5.90 20.76 16.52
N LEU A 311 4.78 20.08 16.81
CA LEU A 311 3.64 20.00 15.89
C LEU A 311 2.78 21.27 15.87
N ARG A 312 2.85 22.11 16.91
CA ARG A 312 2.07 23.38 17.01
C ARG A 312 2.13 24.25 15.75
N PRO A 313 3.31 24.60 15.19
CA PRO A 313 3.38 25.41 13.96
C PRO A 313 2.78 24.73 12.74
N LEU A 314 2.62 23.39 12.73
CA LEU A 314 2.03 22.66 11.62
C LEU A 314 0.49 22.77 11.59
N LEU A 315 -0.15 23.16 12.71
CA LEU A 315 -1.60 23.35 12.86
C LEU A 315 -2.00 24.78 12.48
N THR A 316 -1.92 25.09 11.18
CA THR A 316 -2.30 26.40 10.62
C THR A 316 -3.82 26.60 10.61
N GLU A 317 -4.30 27.85 10.63
CA GLU A 317 -5.75 28.16 10.57
C GLU A 317 -6.45 27.46 9.39
N ILE A 318 -5.80 27.44 8.23
CA ILE A 318 -6.33 26.80 7.02
C ILE A 318 -6.58 25.30 7.25
N LYS A 319 -5.71 24.61 8.00
CA LYS A 319 -5.91 23.20 8.34
C LYS A 319 -7.02 23.02 9.37
N LEU A 320 -7.16 23.95 10.30
CA LEU A 320 -8.23 23.91 11.30
C LEU A 320 -9.61 24.11 10.65
N ASP A 321 -9.71 24.96 9.63
CA ASP A 321 -10.95 25.16 8.87
C ASP A 321 -11.39 23.88 8.14
N VAL A 322 -10.42 23.13 7.58
CA VAL A 322 -10.69 21.87 6.86
C VAL A 322 -10.97 20.71 7.82
N LEU A 323 -10.28 20.63 8.95
CA LEU A 323 -10.45 19.59 9.95
C LEU A 323 -10.65 20.21 11.35
N PRO A 324 -11.89 20.65 11.69
CA PRO A 324 -12.18 21.42 12.91
C PRO A 324 -11.79 20.72 14.21
N VAL A 325 -11.78 19.39 14.21
CA VAL A 325 -11.35 18.53 15.33
C VAL A 325 -9.92 18.88 15.80
N LEU A 326 -9.07 19.37 14.90
CA LEU A 326 -7.69 19.78 15.24
C LEU A 326 -7.61 21.06 16.07
N THR A 327 -8.71 21.82 16.17
CA THR A 327 -8.75 23.03 17.02
C THR A 327 -8.54 22.66 18.48
N GLU A 328 -9.16 21.57 18.93
CA GLU A 328 -8.99 21.07 20.29
C GLU A 328 -7.58 20.53 20.51
N LEU A 329 -7.02 19.82 19.53
CA LEU A 329 -5.63 19.36 19.57
C LEU A 329 -4.64 20.53 19.68
N ARG A 330 -4.82 21.61 18.90
CA ARG A 330 -3.98 22.81 19.01
C ARG A 330 -4.09 23.44 20.40
N ARG A 331 -5.30 23.61 20.93
CA ARG A 331 -5.53 24.15 22.28
C ARG A 331 -4.83 23.30 23.34
N PHE A 332 -4.92 21.98 23.22
CA PHE A 332 -4.22 21.04 24.11
C PHE A 332 -2.71 21.21 24.05
N LEU A 333 -2.11 21.29 22.85
CA LEU A 333 -0.66 21.50 22.71
C LEU A 333 -0.20 22.86 23.24
N GLU A 334 -1.01 23.91 23.10
CA GLU A 334 -0.69 25.21 23.72
C GLU A 334 -0.74 25.12 25.25
N TYR A 335 -1.80 24.53 25.81
CA TYR A 335 -1.91 24.29 27.25
C TYR A 335 -0.75 23.45 27.79
N LEU A 336 -0.36 22.41 27.05
CA LEU A 336 0.78 21.57 27.36
C LEU A 336 2.03 22.45 27.45
N SER A 337 2.27 23.36 26.51
CA SER A 337 3.46 24.24 26.50
C SER A 337 3.63 25.10 27.76
N PHE A 338 2.53 25.56 28.36
CA PHE A 338 2.54 26.38 29.58
C PHE A 338 2.64 25.55 30.87
N ASN A 339 2.20 24.29 30.86
CA ASN A 339 2.14 23.44 32.06
C ASN A 339 3.16 22.30 32.01
N GLU A 340 4.31 22.50 32.65
CA GLU A 340 5.36 21.48 32.79
C GLU A 340 4.98 20.35 33.78
N SER A 341 4.03 20.60 34.67
CA SER A 341 3.55 19.63 35.68
C SER A 341 2.44 18.71 35.17
N TYR A 342 1.91 18.93 33.96
CA TYR A 342 0.83 18.14 33.40
C TYR A 342 1.33 16.75 32.98
N GLY A 343 0.70 15.69 33.50
CA GLY A 343 1.05 14.30 33.16
C GLY A 343 1.97 13.56 34.14
N LYS A 344 2.31 14.13 35.30
CA LYS A 344 2.92 13.37 36.40
C LYS A 344 1.93 12.32 36.91
N THR A 345 1.90 11.16 36.28
CA THR A 345 1.18 9.99 36.76
C THR A 345 2.06 9.26 37.76
N ASP A 346 1.47 8.77 38.85
CA ASP A 346 2.16 7.93 39.83
C ASP A 346 2.67 6.67 39.09
N ASP A 347 3.99 6.43 39.10
CA ASP A 347 4.69 5.32 38.43
C ASP A 347 4.12 3.92 38.73
N LYS A 348 3.23 3.81 39.73
CA LYS A 348 2.59 2.58 40.19
C LYS A 348 1.59 1.97 39.19
N ILE A 349 1.08 2.73 38.21
CA ILE A 349 0.05 2.23 37.27
C ILE A 349 0.63 1.24 36.24
N ASN A 350 1.96 1.19 36.04
CA ASN A 350 2.60 0.31 35.06
C ASN A 350 3.02 -1.08 35.59
N MET A 351 2.67 -1.44 36.83
CA MET A 351 3.23 -2.57 37.61
C MET A 351 2.85 -4.00 37.11
N CYS A 352 2.03 -4.16 36.07
CA CYS A 352 1.77 -5.49 35.47
C CYS A 352 2.11 -5.48 33.98
N LEU A 353 3.28 -6.03 33.63
CA LEU A 353 3.86 -6.10 32.29
C LEU A 353 3.55 -7.46 31.65
N ILE A 354 2.28 -7.76 31.38
CA ILE A 354 1.94 -8.91 30.53
C ILE A 354 1.98 -8.42 29.08
N GLU A 355 3.09 -8.69 28.39
CA GLU A 355 3.22 -8.45 26.96
C GLU A 355 2.82 -9.70 26.17
N VAL A 356 1.98 -9.50 25.15
CA VAL A 356 1.63 -10.56 24.21
C VAL A 356 2.80 -10.79 23.25
N MET A 357 3.07 -12.07 22.96
CA MET A 357 4.13 -12.47 22.04
C MET A 357 3.62 -12.48 20.58
N PRO A 358 4.42 -12.01 19.61
CA PRO A 358 4.10 -12.13 18.19
C PRO A 358 4.32 -13.60 17.75
N GLU A 359 3.29 -14.42 17.89
CA GLU A 359 3.38 -15.88 17.71
C GLU A 359 3.71 -16.27 16.26
N ILE A 360 3.17 -15.55 15.28
CA ILE A 360 3.41 -15.83 13.86
C ILE A 360 4.88 -15.61 13.54
N TYR A 361 5.42 -14.44 13.92
CA TYR A 361 6.82 -14.10 13.71
C TYR A 361 7.76 -15.14 14.35
N GLU A 362 7.59 -15.42 15.63
CA GLU A 362 8.43 -16.37 16.37
C GLU A 362 8.34 -17.79 15.81
N SER A 363 7.13 -18.23 15.43
CA SER A 363 6.90 -19.53 14.80
C SER A 363 7.65 -19.68 13.48
N ILE A 364 7.57 -18.68 12.59
CA ILE A 364 8.26 -18.71 11.28
C ILE A 364 9.78 -18.69 11.48
N VAL A 365 10.28 -17.79 12.33
CA VAL A 365 11.72 -17.67 12.63
C VAL A 365 12.27 -18.98 13.19
N SER A 366 11.56 -19.60 14.14
CA SER A 366 11.94 -20.89 14.73
C SER A 366 11.93 -22.02 13.69
N LYS A 367 10.85 -22.13 12.90
CA LYS A 367 10.65 -23.18 11.88
C LYS A 367 11.73 -23.16 10.79
N TYR A 368 12.16 -21.96 10.37
CA TYR A 368 13.11 -21.76 9.26
C TYR A 368 14.51 -21.35 9.70
N LYS A 369 14.81 -21.41 11.01
CA LYS A 369 16.15 -21.21 11.57
C LYS A 369 17.17 -22.05 10.81
N ASN A 370 18.23 -21.40 10.33
CA ASN A 370 19.33 -22.01 9.54
C ASN A 370 18.91 -22.64 8.20
N LYS A 371 17.68 -22.41 7.71
CA LYS A 371 17.19 -22.94 6.42
C LYS A 371 17.17 -21.89 5.31
N TRP A 372 17.36 -20.60 5.62
CA TRP A 372 17.28 -19.49 4.66
C TRP A 372 18.15 -19.67 3.41
N LYS A 373 19.41 -20.11 3.58
CA LYS A 373 20.31 -20.38 2.45
C LYS A 373 19.85 -21.58 1.59
N LYS A 374 19.22 -22.59 2.21
CA LYS A 374 18.65 -23.72 1.47
C LYS A 374 17.42 -23.27 0.67
N LEU A 375 16.58 -22.42 1.25
CA LEU A 375 15.42 -21.83 0.58
C LEU A 375 15.83 -20.96 -0.61
N SER A 376 16.89 -20.15 -0.49
CA SER A 376 17.36 -19.34 -1.63
C SER A 376 17.82 -20.21 -2.80
N MET A 377 18.51 -21.32 -2.53
CA MET A 377 18.93 -22.27 -3.58
C MET A 377 17.73 -22.98 -4.20
N LEU A 378 16.80 -23.47 -3.37
CA LEU A 378 15.56 -24.12 -3.83
C LEU A 378 14.75 -23.19 -4.73
N TYR A 379 14.52 -21.96 -4.29
CA TYR A 379 13.77 -20.97 -5.05
C TYR A 379 14.40 -20.72 -6.42
N ARG A 380 15.72 -20.53 -6.47
CA ARG A 380 16.46 -20.33 -7.72
C ARG A 380 16.31 -21.53 -8.66
N GLU A 381 16.47 -22.74 -8.13
CA GLU A 381 16.30 -23.97 -8.91
C GLU A 381 14.90 -24.09 -9.50
N GLN A 382 13.87 -23.82 -8.68
CA GLN A 382 12.47 -23.85 -9.09
C GLN A 382 12.19 -22.83 -10.21
N THR A 383 12.61 -21.57 -10.04
CA THR A 383 12.34 -20.52 -11.02
C THR A 383 13.13 -20.68 -12.31
N GLU A 384 14.36 -21.20 -12.24
CA GLU A 384 15.22 -21.37 -13.41
C GLU A 384 14.92 -22.65 -14.21
N SER A 385 14.18 -23.59 -13.63
CA SER A 385 13.68 -24.79 -14.31
C SER A 385 12.77 -24.44 -15.50
N HIS A 386 12.69 -25.33 -16.50
CA HIS A 386 11.80 -25.13 -17.65
C HIS A 386 10.33 -24.94 -17.22
N GLN A 387 9.88 -25.74 -16.25
CA GLN A 387 8.52 -25.63 -15.70
C GLN A 387 8.29 -24.31 -14.96
N GLY A 388 9.27 -23.84 -14.19
CA GLY A 388 9.21 -22.56 -13.49
C GLY A 388 9.17 -21.36 -14.43
N LYS A 389 9.99 -21.38 -15.50
CA LYS A 389 9.97 -20.34 -16.54
C LYS A 389 8.64 -20.29 -17.27
N GLU A 390 8.04 -21.44 -17.57
CA GLU A 390 6.73 -21.48 -18.22
C GLU A 390 5.61 -20.99 -17.29
N ALA A 391 5.64 -21.38 -16.01
CA ALA A 391 4.70 -20.89 -15.00
C ALA A 391 4.82 -19.36 -14.82
N THR A 392 6.05 -18.85 -14.74
CA THR A 392 6.37 -17.42 -14.67
C THR A 392 5.80 -16.68 -15.88
N ARG A 393 6.03 -17.20 -17.10
CA ARG A 393 5.53 -16.59 -18.34
C ARG A 393 4.00 -16.52 -18.35
N LYS A 394 3.33 -17.61 -17.99
CA LYS A 394 1.86 -17.67 -17.90
C LYS A 394 1.32 -16.68 -16.87
N ALA A 395 1.94 -16.62 -15.70
CA ALA A 395 1.57 -15.69 -14.64
C ALA A 395 1.78 -14.22 -15.05
N ALA A 396 2.89 -13.91 -15.73
CA ALA A 396 3.17 -12.57 -16.23
C ALA A 396 2.14 -12.11 -17.28
N ILE A 397 1.76 -12.99 -18.22
CA ILE A 397 0.71 -12.70 -19.21
C ILE A 397 -0.63 -12.40 -18.51
N GLN A 398 -1.05 -13.27 -17.59
CA GLN A 398 -2.29 -13.09 -16.83
C GLN A 398 -2.27 -11.80 -15.99
N TRP A 399 -1.12 -11.47 -15.43
CA TRP A 399 -0.91 -10.22 -14.69
C TRP A 399 -1.11 -9.01 -15.61
N THR A 400 -0.45 -8.98 -16.77
CA THR A 400 -0.59 -7.90 -17.75
C THR A 400 -2.04 -7.75 -18.25
N GLU A 401 -2.76 -8.85 -18.45
CA GLU A 401 -4.18 -8.81 -18.82
C GLU A 401 -5.04 -8.18 -17.73
N THR A 402 -4.83 -8.56 -16.46
CA THR A 402 -5.57 -8.05 -15.29
C THR A 402 -5.37 -6.54 -15.11
N PHE A 403 -4.16 -6.04 -15.39
CA PHE A 403 -3.81 -4.62 -15.30
C PHE A 403 -3.84 -3.88 -16.64
N SER A 404 -4.45 -4.47 -17.68
CA SER A 404 -4.62 -3.76 -18.94
C SER A 404 -5.52 -2.54 -18.74
N GLU A 405 -5.18 -1.41 -19.36
CA GLU A 405 -5.97 -0.17 -19.25
C GLU A 405 -7.43 -0.38 -19.65
N GLU A 406 -7.71 -1.30 -20.58
CA GLU A 406 -9.06 -1.68 -20.98
C GLU A 406 -9.83 -2.34 -19.82
N HIS A 407 -9.20 -3.26 -19.09
CA HIS A 407 -9.82 -3.90 -17.93
C HIS A 407 -9.98 -2.90 -16.77
N LEU A 408 -8.93 -2.16 -16.43
CA LEU A 408 -8.97 -1.17 -15.35
C LEU A 408 -9.94 -0.02 -15.63
N SER A 409 -9.99 0.49 -16.85
CA SER A 409 -10.98 1.52 -17.22
C SER A 409 -12.41 0.97 -17.15
N GLN A 410 -12.66 -0.27 -17.56
CA GLN A 410 -13.98 -0.89 -17.41
C GLN A 410 -14.41 -1.04 -15.95
N LEU A 411 -13.48 -1.33 -15.05
CA LEU A 411 -13.73 -1.50 -13.61
C LEU A 411 -13.99 -0.18 -12.87
N PHE A 412 -13.35 0.90 -13.30
CA PHE A 412 -13.45 2.21 -12.63
C PHE A 412 -14.20 3.29 -13.45
N SER A 413 -14.83 2.92 -14.57
CA SER A 413 -15.60 3.84 -15.45
C SER A 413 -16.97 4.29 -14.93
N SER A 414 -17.30 4.10 -13.65
CA SER A 414 -18.56 4.62 -13.10
C SER A 414 -18.53 6.14 -13.10
N LYS A 415 -18.98 6.76 -14.20
CA LYS A 415 -19.48 8.13 -14.22
C LYS A 415 -20.66 8.18 -13.26
N LEU A 416 -20.42 8.63 -12.04
CA LEU A 416 -21.47 8.98 -11.09
C LEU A 416 -21.37 10.48 -10.81
N GLY A 417 -22.40 11.20 -11.28
CA GLY A 417 -22.95 12.47 -10.80
C GLY A 417 -22.01 13.64 -10.44
N ASP A 418 -22.09 14.72 -11.25
CA ASP A 418 -22.12 16.16 -10.92
C ASP A 418 -21.65 16.68 -9.53
N SER A 419 -20.61 16.12 -8.93
CA SER A 419 -19.84 16.76 -7.87
C SER A 419 -18.40 16.92 -8.35
N CYS A 420 -18.00 18.19 -8.51
CA CYS A 420 -16.69 18.84 -8.74
C CYS A 420 -15.36 18.10 -9.00
N ASP A 421 -15.29 16.77 -9.05
CA ASP A 421 -14.08 15.99 -9.24
C ASP A 421 -14.13 15.27 -10.59
N ASN A 422 -13.55 15.90 -11.62
CA ASN A 422 -13.21 15.23 -12.89
C ASN A 422 -12.01 14.27 -12.67
N ASP A 423 -12.21 13.28 -11.81
CA ASP A 423 -11.17 12.35 -11.36
C ASP A 423 -11.05 11.16 -12.32
N HIS A 424 -10.26 11.35 -13.38
CA HIS A 424 -9.82 10.24 -14.23
C HIS A 424 -8.69 9.47 -13.52
N LEU A 425 -8.99 8.24 -13.11
CA LEU A 425 -8.11 7.34 -12.35
C LEU A 425 -6.75 7.03 -13.02
N TYR A 426 -6.64 7.30 -14.32
CA TYR A 426 -5.42 7.15 -15.11
C TYR A 426 -5.15 8.46 -15.86
N PRO A 427 -3.89 8.91 -15.96
CA PRO A 427 -3.56 10.07 -16.76
C PRO A 427 -4.07 9.81 -18.18
N ALA A 428 -4.94 10.69 -18.69
CA ALA A 428 -5.48 10.55 -20.02
C ALA A 428 -4.32 10.33 -21.01
N PRO A 429 -4.42 9.31 -21.90
CA PRO A 429 -3.29 8.83 -22.69
C PRO A 429 -2.65 10.01 -23.42
N ARG A 430 -1.33 10.13 -23.42
CA ARG A 430 -0.64 11.27 -24.04
C ARG A 430 -0.15 10.91 -25.43
N CYS A 431 -0.25 11.87 -26.35
CA CYS A 431 0.21 11.72 -27.72
C CYS A 431 1.75 11.56 -27.76
N PRO A 432 2.31 10.46 -28.33
CA PRO A 432 3.76 10.24 -28.42
C PRO A 432 4.51 11.31 -29.21
N THR A 433 3.80 12.09 -30.01
CA THR A 433 4.39 13.10 -30.89
C THR A 433 4.47 14.49 -30.24
N CYS A 434 3.53 14.85 -29.36
CA CYS A 434 3.44 16.19 -28.80
C CYS A 434 3.18 16.26 -27.29
N GLY A 435 2.86 15.15 -26.61
CA GLY A 435 2.62 15.08 -25.17
C GLY A 435 1.25 15.57 -24.69
N GLU A 436 0.40 16.07 -25.59
CA GLU A 436 -0.99 16.48 -25.32
C GLU A 436 -1.91 15.28 -25.09
N VAL A 437 -3.02 15.50 -24.39
CA VAL A 437 -4.04 14.46 -24.14
C VAL A 437 -4.58 13.93 -25.47
N ALA A 438 -4.46 12.63 -25.65
CA ALA A 438 -4.88 11.88 -26.82
C ALA A 438 -6.31 11.38 -26.66
N SER A 439 -7.12 11.62 -27.69
CA SER A 439 -8.54 11.20 -27.73
C SER A 439 -8.80 10.11 -28.76
N LYS A 440 -7.84 9.84 -29.66
CA LYS A 440 -8.01 8.95 -30.81
C LYS A 440 -6.94 7.88 -30.82
N ARG A 441 -7.33 6.61 -30.79
CA ARG A 441 -6.41 5.47 -30.91
C ARG A 441 -6.21 5.01 -32.35
N CYS A 442 -5.07 4.37 -32.62
CA CYS A 442 -4.80 3.72 -33.89
C CYS A 442 -5.87 2.67 -34.19
N SER A 443 -6.57 2.78 -35.31
CA SER A 443 -7.68 1.87 -35.65
C SER A 443 -7.22 0.43 -35.92
N ARG A 444 -5.93 0.23 -36.23
CA ARG A 444 -5.37 -1.06 -36.63
C ARG A 444 -4.88 -1.90 -35.45
N CYS A 445 -3.95 -1.39 -34.64
CA CYS A 445 -3.46 -2.10 -33.45
C CYS A 445 -4.25 -1.77 -32.17
N ARG A 446 -4.98 -0.64 -32.12
CA ARG A 446 -5.71 -0.12 -30.94
C ARG A 446 -4.86 0.18 -29.69
N GLN A 447 -3.54 0.04 -29.77
CA GLN A 447 -2.62 0.23 -28.64
C GLN A 447 -2.06 1.65 -28.51
N GLU A 448 -1.87 2.37 -29.62
CA GLU A 448 -1.25 3.70 -29.60
C GLU A 448 -2.28 4.83 -29.72
N TRP A 449 -2.09 5.91 -28.94
CA TRP A 449 -3.04 7.02 -28.84
C TRP A 449 -2.46 8.33 -29.39
N TYR A 450 -3.29 9.09 -30.11
CA TYR A 450 -2.93 10.36 -30.73
C TYR A 450 -3.95 11.46 -30.39
N CYS A 451 -3.47 12.70 -30.24
CA CYS A 451 -4.35 13.87 -30.11
C CYS A 451 -5.13 14.15 -31.41
N GLY A 452 -4.58 13.73 -32.56
CA GLY A 452 -5.20 13.92 -33.86
C GLY A 452 -4.48 13.18 -34.99
N ARG A 453 -5.11 13.16 -36.17
CA ARG A 453 -4.61 12.45 -37.36
C ARG A 453 -3.24 12.96 -37.82
N GLU A 454 -2.96 14.25 -37.64
CA GLU A 454 -1.68 14.86 -38.00
C GLU A 454 -0.51 14.23 -37.24
N CYS A 455 -0.66 14.06 -35.92
CA CYS A 455 0.36 13.40 -35.09
C CYS A 455 0.48 11.90 -35.41
N GLN A 456 -0.64 11.24 -35.73
CA GLN A 456 -0.62 9.84 -36.17
C GLN A 456 0.19 9.65 -37.46
N VAL A 457 -0.02 10.51 -38.47
CA VAL A 457 0.71 10.44 -39.74
C VAL A 457 2.20 10.74 -39.54
N LYS A 458 2.54 11.69 -38.66
CA LYS A 458 3.93 12.01 -38.33
C LYS A 458 4.65 10.87 -37.59
N HIS A 459 3.94 10.15 -36.71
CA HIS A 459 4.47 9.00 -35.99
C HIS A 459 4.48 7.70 -36.81
N TRP A 460 3.68 7.62 -37.88
CA TRP A 460 3.47 6.41 -38.68
C TRP A 460 4.76 5.69 -39.14
N PRO A 461 5.83 6.36 -39.61
CA PRO A 461 7.06 5.69 -40.02
C PRO A 461 7.74 4.88 -38.89
N ARG A 462 7.60 5.33 -37.63
CA ARG A 462 8.11 4.64 -36.43
C ARG A 462 7.13 3.62 -35.91
N HIS A 463 5.84 3.95 -35.87
CA HIS A 463 4.79 3.09 -35.33
C HIS A 463 4.46 1.88 -36.22
N LYS A 464 4.62 1.98 -37.55
CA LYS A 464 4.18 0.94 -38.50
C LYS A 464 4.71 -0.45 -38.16
N LYS A 465 6.02 -0.58 -37.86
CA LYS A 465 6.64 -1.87 -37.50
C LYS A 465 6.05 -2.47 -36.22
N ALA A 466 5.85 -1.65 -35.18
CA ALA A 466 5.23 -2.09 -33.94
C ALA A 466 3.74 -2.43 -34.13
N CYS A 467 3.02 -1.64 -34.94
CA CYS A 467 1.62 -1.86 -35.27
C CYS A 467 1.41 -3.21 -35.97
N ASP A 468 2.28 -3.59 -36.91
CA ASP A 468 2.20 -4.84 -37.65
C ASP A 468 2.41 -6.05 -36.70
N LEU A 469 3.44 -6.02 -35.84
CA LEU A 469 3.71 -7.06 -34.84
C LEU A 469 2.55 -7.24 -33.84
N LEU A 470 1.96 -6.14 -33.38
CA LEU A 470 0.83 -6.17 -32.45
C LEU A 470 -0.43 -6.76 -33.12
N THR A 471 -0.65 -6.51 -34.42
CA THR A 471 -1.76 -7.14 -35.15
C THR A 471 -1.55 -8.63 -35.43
N GLU A 472 -0.30 -9.07 -35.63
CA GLU A 472 0.03 -10.50 -35.83
C GLU A 472 -0.13 -11.32 -34.53
N ALA A 473 0.20 -10.73 -33.39
CA ALA A 473 -0.05 -11.35 -32.08
C ALA A 473 -1.57 -11.57 -31.82
N VAL A 474 -2.41 -10.60 -32.19
CA VAL A 474 -3.87 -10.67 -31.98
C VAL A 474 -4.56 -11.62 -32.98
N SER A 475 -4.01 -11.81 -34.18
CA SER A 475 -4.58 -12.73 -35.19
C SER A 475 -4.22 -14.20 -34.95
N THR A 476 -3.05 -14.47 -34.35
CA THR A 476 -2.63 -15.83 -33.97
C THR A 476 -3.45 -16.39 -32.80
N GLU A 477 -3.85 -15.56 -31.84
CA GLU A 477 -4.77 -15.95 -30.74
C GLU A 477 -6.19 -16.30 -31.23
N LYS A 478 -6.69 -15.65 -32.28
CA LYS A 478 -8.00 -15.95 -32.87
C LYS A 478 -8.02 -17.23 -33.72
N SER A 479 -6.85 -17.69 -34.16
CA SER A 479 -6.70 -18.90 -34.98
C SER A 479 -6.38 -20.14 -34.13
N ALA A 480 -6.13 -19.96 -32.83
CA ALA A 480 -5.81 -21.01 -31.86
C ALA A 480 -6.96 -21.28 -30.85
N LYS A 481 -8.08 -20.56 -30.98
CA LYS A 481 -9.38 -20.91 -30.42
C LYS A 481 -10.21 -21.60 -31.51
#